data_AF-E2BXQ9-F1
#
_entry.id   AF-E2BXQ9-F1
#
_cell.length_a   1.000
_cell.length_b   1.000
_cell.length_c   1.000
_cell.angle_alpha   90.00
_cell.angle_beta   90.00
_cell.angle_gamma   90.00
#
_symmetry.space_group_name_H-M   'P 1'
#
loop_
_entity.id
_entity.type
_entity.pdbx_description
1 polymer ?
#
loop_
_entity_poly.entity_id
_entity_poly.type
_entity_poly.pdbx_seq_one_letter_code
_entity_poly.pdbx_strand_id
1 'polypeptide(L)'
;ISHVALSHLLSGLRKTHPIFFNLPQCAKTLLHTPRFSIITDISPGQYCHFSIDNSIHKFLNKSNNINLSQIKIQIGIDGVPISKSNSNQLWPILDRIMPHKNIFFIGCYLGQTKSSDANKFLQQFVTDIS
;
A
#
# COMPACT_ATOMS: atom_id res chain seq x y z
N ILE A 1 -0.03 -18.32 -0.01
CA ILE A 1 -1.00 -18.84 -1.01
C ILE A 1 -1.27 -17.71 -2.00
N SER A 2 -1.24 -17.95 -3.31
CA SER A 2 -1.54 -16.89 -4.30
C SER A 2 -3.05 -16.60 -4.34
N HIS A 3 -3.44 -15.38 -4.75
CA HIS A 3 -4.86 -15.05 -4.95
C HIS A 3 -5.54 -16.01 -5.96
N VAL A 4 -4.78 -16.51 -6.94
CA VAL A 4 -5.28 -17.50 -7.91
C VAL A 4 -5.58 -18.82 -7.22
N ALA A 5 -4.62 -19.37 -6.47
CA ALA A 5 -4.80 -20.62 -5.74
C ALA A 5 -5.95 -20.53 -4.71
N LEU A 6 -6.06 -19.40 -4.02
CA LEU A 6 -7.16 -19.15 -3.08
C LEU A 6 -8.51 -19.05 -3.81
N SER A 7 -8.58 -18.39 -4.97
CA SER A 7 -9.81 -18.33 -5.77
C SER A 7 -10.21 -19.71 -6.31
N HIS A 8 -9.24 -20.52 -6.74
CA HIS A 8 -9.48 -21.90 -7.16
C HIS A 8 -9.99 -22.76 -6.00
N LEU A 9 -9.38 -22.62 -4.81
CA LEU A 9 -9.82 -23.32 -3.61
C LEU A 9 -11.26 -22.95 -3.25
N LEU A 10 -11.58 -21.66 -3.22
CA LEU A 10 -12.93 -21.16 -2.97
C LEU A 10 -13.93 -21.69 -3.99
N SER A 11 -13.58 -21.66 -5.28
CA SER A 11 -14.43 -22.24 -6.32
C SER A 11 -14.60 -23.75 -6.17
N GLY A 12 -13.57 -24.48 -5.72
CA GLY A 12 -13.62 -25.91 -5.48
C GLY A 12 -14.58 -26.22 -4.33
N LEU A 13 -14.39 -25.59 -3.18
CA LEU A 13 -15.21 -25.77 -1.99
C LEU A 13 -16.70 -25.48 -2.25
N ARG A 14 -17.00 -24.42 -3.00
CA ARG A 14 -18.38 -24.08 -3.41
C ARG A 14 -19.03 -25.18 -4.26
N LYS A 15 -18.25 -25.86 -5.10
CA LYS A 15 -18.74 -26.91 -6.01
C LYS A 15 -18.86 -28.26 -5.32
N THR A 16 -17.91 -28.62 -4.46
CA THR A 16 -17.84 -29.95 -3.85
C THR A 16 -18.67 -30.08 -2.57
N HIS A 17 -18.93 -28.99 -1.85
CA HIS A 17 -19.67 -29.02 -0.59
C HIS A 17 -20.79 -27.98 -0.56
N PRO A 18 -22.08 -28.40 -0.55
CA PRO A 18 -23.22 -27.48 -0.53
C PRO A 18 -23.19 -26.49 0.64
N ILE A 19 -22.62 -26.86 1.78
CA ILE A 19 -22.49 -25.98 2.96
C ILE A 19 -21.67 -24.71 2.70
N PHE A 20 -20.82 -24.72 1.67
CA PHE A 20 -19.93 -23.61 1.34
C PHE A 20 -20.42 -22.75 0.17
N PHE A 21 -21.69 -22.88 -0.26
CA PHE A 21 -22.21 -22.15 -1.42
C PHE A 21 -22.09 -20.62 -1.30
N ASN A 22 -22.18 -20.10 -0.06
CA ASN A 22 -22.08 -18.69 0.31
C ASN A 22 -20.64 -18.16 0.38
N LEU A 23 -19.62 -19.00 0.22
CA LEU A 23 -18.25 -18.50 0.19
C LEU A 23 -18.04 -17.55 -1.00
N PRO A 24 -17.21 -16.50 -0.83
CA PRO A 24 -16.83 -15.63 -1.93
C PRO A 24 -16.17 -16.42 -3.06
N GLN A 25 -16.49 -16.09 -4.31
CA GLN A 25 -15.92 -16.80 -5.47
C GLN A 25 -14.44 -16.44 -5.72
N CYS A 26 -14.02 -15.24 -5.33
CA CYS A 26 -12.66 -14.78 -5.56
C CYS A 26 -11.98 -14.35 -4.27
N ALA A 27 -10.67 -14.55 -4.23
CA ALA A 27 -9.81 -14.17 -3.12
C ALA A 27 -9.92 -12.69 -2.76
N LYS A 28 -10.10 -11.80 -3.75
CA LYS A 28 -10.25 -10.36 -3.52
C LYS A 28 -11.48 -10.03 -2.68
N THR A 29 -12.60 -10.70 -2.95
CA THR A 29 -13.83 -10.51 -2.16
C THR A 29 -13.67 -11.10 -0.76
N LEU A 30 -13.07 -12.29 -0.64
CA LEU A 30 -12.79 -12.90 0.66
C LEU A 30 -11.89 -12.01 1.54
N LEU A 31 -10.86 -11.41 0.93
CA LEU A 31 -9.90 -10.56 1.62
C LEU A 31 -10.34 -9.10 1.69
N HIS A 32 -11.60 -8.79 1.37
CA HIS A 32 -12.15 -7.44 1.37
C HIS A 32 -11.23 -6.41 0.68
N THR A 33 -10.60 -6.81 -0.43
CA THR A 33 -9.64 -5.96 -1.12
C THR A 33 -10.34 -4.69 -1.62
N PRO A 34 -9.84 -3.49 -1.27
CA PRO A 34 -10.42 -2.23 -1.72
C PRO A 34 -10.54 -2.21 -3.24
N ARG A 35 -11.70 -1.75 -3.76
CA ARG A 35 -11.96 -1.66 -5.20
C ARG A 35 -11.53 -0.33 -5.81
N PHE A 36 -11.41 0.70 -4.98
CA PHE A 36 -11.06 2.05 -5.38
C PHE A 36 -10.06 2.63 -4.38
N SER A 37 -9.26 3.57 -4.85
CA SER A 37 -8.36 4.37 -4.03
C SER A 37 -8.62 5.83 -4.33
N ILE A 38 -8.45 6.70 -3.33
CA ILE A 38 -8.58 8.14 -3.54
C ILE A 38 -7.35 8.60 -4.31
N ILE A 39 -7.59 9.10 -5.53
CA ILE A 39 -6.55 9.64 -6.40
C ILE A 39 -6.68 11.17 -6.42
N THR A 40 -5.57 11.85 -6.13
CA THR A 40 -5.44 13.30 -6.21
C THR A 40 -4.63 13.66 -7.45
N ASP A 41 -5.14 14.52 -8.31
CA ASP A 41 -4.37 15.03 -9.43
C ASP A 41 -3.31 16.02 -8.93
N ILE A 42 -2.04 15.71 -9.23
CA ILE A 42 -0.90 16.57 -8.92
C ILE A 42 -0.13 16.74 -10.22
N SER A 43 -0.27 17.88 -10.89
CA SER A 43 0.34 18.10 -12.21
C SER A 43 1.85 17.75 -12.24
N PRO A 44 2.35 17.10 -13.30
CA PRO A 44 1.62 16.58 -14.48
C PRO A 44 1.03 15.16 -14.31
N GLY A 45 0.97 14.63 -13.08
CA GLY A 45 0.59 13.25 -12.79
C GLY A 45 -0.52 13.12 -11.73
N GLN A 46 -0.49 11.97 -11.05
CA GLN A 46 -1.51 11.57 -10.09
C GLN A 46 -0.87 11.03 -8.82
N TYR A 47 -1.53 11.22 -7.69
CA TYR A 47 -1.05 10.81 -6.38
C TYR A 47 -2.10 9.97 -5.65
N CYS A 48 -1.64 8.92 -4.96
CA CYS A 48 -2.44 8.09 -4.07
C CYS A 48 -1.78 8.08 -2.69
N HIS A 49 -2.57 8.32 -1.65
CA HIS A 49 -2.12 8.34 -0.26
C HIS A 49 -2.60 7.08 0.48
N PHE A 50 -1.73 6.52 1.32
CA PHE A 50 -1.95 5.27 2.07
C PHE A 50 -1.78 5.43 3.58
N SER A 51 -1.27 6.59 4.00
CA SER A 51 -0.98 6.99 5.36
C SER A 51 0.08 6.15 6.11
N ILE A 52 0.75 6.80 7.07
CA ILE A 52 1.80 6.17 7.90
C ILE A 52 1.23 5.28 9.02
N ASP A 53 -0.03 5.50 9.40
CA ASP A 53 -0.75 4.77 10.44
C ASP A 53 -0.65 3.24 10.27
N ASN A 54 -0.77 2.76 9.03
CA ASN A 54 -0.76 1.36 8.67
C ASN A 54 0.54 0.64 9.06
N SER A 55 1.69 1.29 8.90
CA SER A 55 2.98 0.70 9.27
C SER A 55 3.15 0.68 10.79
N ILE A 56 2.75 1.77 11.46
CA ILE A 56 2.82 1.95 12.91
C ILE A 56 1.92 0.92 13.61
N HIS A 57 0.66 0.78 13.20
CA HIS A 57 -0.25 -0.22 13.76
C HIS A 57 0.28 -1.64 13.58
N LYS A 58 0.83 -1.98 12.40
CA LYS A 58 1.43 -3.30 12.17
C LYS A 58 2.67 -3.54 13.04
N PHE A 59 3.46 -2.51 13.29
CA PHE A 59 4.63 -2.59 14.17
C PHE A 59 4.21 -2.79 15.62
N LEU A 60 3.26 -2.00 16.12
CA LEU A 60 2.76 -2.08 17.49
C LEU A 60 2.07 -3.43 17.77
N ASN A 61 1.25 -3.93 16.83
CA ASN A 61 0.56 -5.22 16.97
C ASN A 61 1.50 -6.44 16.98
N LYS A 62 2.72 -6.31 16.44
CA LYS A 62 3.75 -7.36 16.55
C LYS A 62 4.60 -7.23 17.81
N SER A 63 4.53 -6.07 18.45
CA SER A 63 5.42 -5.63 19.52
C SER A 63 4.69 -5.67 20.85
N ASN A 64 4.09 -6.82 21.20
CA ASN A 64 3.20 -6.97 22.35
C ASN A 64 3.80 -6.58 23.72
N ASN A 65 5.11 -6.31 23.83
CA ASN A 65 5.81 -6.04 25.09
C ASN A 65 6.97 -5.03 24.96
N ILE A 66 6.87 -3.99 24.12
CA ILE A 66 7.95 -3.00 24.02
C ILE A 66 7.58 -1.73 24.78
N ASN A 67 8.36 -1.43 25.82
CA ASN A 67 8.36 -0.11 26.47
C ASN A 67 9.05 0.89 25.52
N LEU A 68 8.31 1.35 24.51
CA LEU A 68 8.80 2.24 23.45
C LEU A 68 8.77 3.69 23.94
N SER A 69 9.94 4.26 24.19
CA SER A 69 10.09 5.71 24.37
C SER A 69 10.17 6.47 23.04
N GLN A 70 10.51 5.78 21.95
CA GLN A 70 10.66 6.36 20.61
C GLN A 70 10.45 5.32 19.51
N ILE A 71 9.87 5.74 18.39
CA ILE A 71 9.80 4.97 17.15
C ILE A 71 10.72 5.65 16.14
N LYS A 72 11.70 4.90 15.61
CA LYS A 72 12.59 5.40 14.57
C LYS A 72 12.03 5.00 13.21
N ILE A 73 11.69 5.99 12.39
CA ILE A 73 11.15 5.79 11.05
C ILE A 73 12.17 6.31 10.03
N GLN A 74 12.54 5.44 9.09
CA GLN A 74 13.34 5.80 7.95
C GLN A 74 12.41 6.03 6.75
N ILE A 75 12.54 7.19 6.10
CA ILE A 75 11.75 7.56 4.93
C ILE A 75 12.62 7.48 3.67
N GLY A 76 12.08 6.85 2.62
CA GLY A 76 12.72 6.76 1.31
C GLY A 76 11.79 7.31 0.23
N ILE A 77 12.32 8.17 -0.64
CA ILE A 77 11.59 8.74 -1.78
C ILE A 77 12.51 8.69 -2.99
N ASP A 78 12.16 7.86 -3.98
CA ASP A 78 12.96 7.69 -5.19
C ASP A 78 12.06 7.46 -6.41
N GLY A 79 12.55 7.78 -7.59
CA GLY A 79 11.86 7.60 -8.86
C GLY A 79 12.19 6.26 -9.50
N VAL A 80 11.19 5.45 -9.81
CA VAL A 80 11.35 4.14 -10.45
C VAL A 80 10.58 4.09 -11.77
N PRO A 81 11.24 3.84 -12.93
CA PRO A 81 10.56 3.64 -14.20
C PRO A 81 9.62 2.42 -14.12
N ILE A 82 8.37 2.58 -14.57
CA ILE A 82 7.36 1.50 -14.50
C ILE A 82 7.45 0.58 -15.71
N SER A 83 7.81 1.15 -16.86
CA SER A 83 7.90 0.41 -18.11
C SER A 83 9.09 0.94 -18.92
N LYS A 84 9.61 0.07 -19.79
CA LYS A 84 10.65 0.44 -20.77
C LYS A 84 10.06 1.08 -22.03
N SER A 85 8.74 0.99 -22.21
CA SER A 85 8.02 1.42 -23.42
C SER A 85 7.29 2.75 -23.25
N ASN A 86 7.27 3.32 -22.04
CA ASN A 86 6.77 4.68 -21.79
C ASN A 86 7.69 5.41 -20.81
N SER A 87 7.55 6.73 -20.74
CA SER A 87 8.28 7.59 -19.82
C SER A 87 7.68 7.61 -18.41
N ASN A 88 6.69 6.78 -18.08
CA ASN A 88 6.03 6.85 -16.78
C ASN A 88 6.97 6.37 -15.66
N GLN A 89 7.04 7.19 -14.63
CA GLN A 89 7.82 6.96 -13.41
C GLN A 89 6.88 6.92 -12.22
N LEU A 90 7.15 5.98 -11.32
CA LEU A 90 6.55 5.90 -10.00
C LEU A 90 7.47 6.57 -9.00
N TRP A 91 6.91 7.43 -8.15
CA TRP A 91 7.61 8.11 -7.07
C TRP A 91 6.93 7.74 -5.75
N PRO A 92 7.26 6.59 -5.17
CA PRO A 92 6.75 6.20 -3.87
C PRO A 92 7.37 7.02 -2.74
N ILE A 93 6.55 7.30 -1.73
CA ILE A 93 6.99 7.70 -0.39
C ILE A 93 6.90 6.43 0.45
N LEU A 94 8.06 5.90 0.82
CA LEU A 94 8.20 4.65 1.55
C LEU A 94 8.64 4.92 2.97
N ASP A 95 8.16 4.12 3.90
CA ASP A 95 8.66 4.12 5.27
C ASP A 95 9.18 2.74 5.69
N ARG A 96 10.01 2.78 6.74
CA ARG A 96 10.55 1.62 7.41
C ARG A 96 10.72 1.93 8.88
N ILE A 97 10.01 1.20 9.74
CA ILE A 97 10.18 1.29 11.19
C ILE A 97 11.40 0.45 11.61
N MET A 98 12.43 1.09 12.15
CA MET A 98 13.66 0.42 12.55
C MET A 98 13.50 -0.33 13.88
N PRO A 99 14.14 -1.50 14.06
CA PRO A 99 15.08 -2.17 13.14
C PRO A 99 14.41 -3.10 12.10
N HIS A 100 13.08 -3.16 12.04
CA HIS A 100 12.37 -4.06 11.13
C HIS A 100 12.73 -3.80 9.67
N LYS A 101 12.65 -4.84 8.84
CA LYS A 101 12.96 -4.79 7.40
C LYS A 101 11.74 -4.50 6.52
N ASN A 102 10.55 -4.45 7.12
CA ASN A 102 9.31 -4.25 6.37
C ASN A 102 9.25 -2.80 5.89
N ILE A 103 8.97 -2.65 4.60
CA ILE A 103 8.76 -1.36 3.95
C ILE A 103 7.27 -1.22 3.67
N PHE A 104 6.69 -0.05 3.94
CA PHE A 104 5.32 0.26 3.57
C PHE A 104 5.26 1.51 2.69
N PHE A 105 4.13 1.66 1.99
CA PHE A 105 3.83 2.86 1.24
C PHE A 105 3.09 3.82 2.17
N ILE A 106 3.55 5.06 2.21
CA ILE A 106 2.79 6.20 2.74
C ILE A 106 2.04 6.90 1.62
N GLY A 107 2.67 7.01 0.45
CA GLY A 107 2.11 7.68 -0.71
C GLY A 107 2.80 7.24 -1.99
N CYS A 108 2.19 7.55 -3.12
CA CYS A 108 2.73 7.17 -4.41
C CYS A 108 2.27 8.16 -5.48
N TYR A 109 3.23 8.76 -6.18
CA TYR A 109 2.97 9.60 -7.34
C TYR A 109 3.30 8.86 -8.64
N LEU A 110 2.46 9.02 -9.66
CA LEU A 110 2.63 8.48 -10.99
C LEU A 110 2.61 9.63 -12.01
N GLY A 111 3.67 9.77 -12.79
CA GLY A 111 3.72 10.75 -13.88
C GLY A 111 4.86 10.45 -14.85
N GLN A 112 4.88 11.13 -16.01
CA GLN A 112 5.99 11.00 -16.96
C GLN A 112 7.30 11.63 -16.46
N THR A 113 7.17 12.55 -15.50
CA THR A 113 8.27 13.22 -14.82
C THR A 113 7.90 13.36 -13.34
N LYS A 114 8.88 13.71 -12.50
CA LYS A 114 8.64 14.12 -11.12
C LYS A 114 7.57 15.22 -11.07
N SER A 115 6.79 15.26 -9.98
CA SER A 115 5.82 16.34 -9.75
C SER A 115 6.48 17.71 -9.90
N SER A 116 5.77 18.64 -10.55
CA SER A 116 6.23 20.03 -10.71
C SER A 116 6.20 20.81 -9.39
N ASP A 117 5.47 20.32 -8.39
CA ASP A 117 5.31 20.94 -7.08
C ASP A 117 5.59 19.91 -5.97
N ALA A 118 6.80 19.98 -5.41
CA ALA A 118 7.22 19.10 -4.33
C ALA A 118 6.39 19.28 -3.06
N ASN A 119 5.85 20.48 -2.81
CA ASN A 119 5.04 20.75 -1.62
C ASN A 119 3.70 20.01 -1.73
N LYS A 120 3.04 20.06 -2.88
CA LYS A 120 1.82 19.29 -3.13
C LYS A 120 2.06 17.79 -3.03
N PHE A 121 3.17 17.30 -3.58
CA PHE A 121 3.54 15.88 -3.50
C PHE A 121 3.73 15.41 -2.05
N LEU A 122 4.35 16.23 -1.20
CA LEU A 122 4.64 15.86 0.20
C LEU A 122 3.52 16.25 1.18
N GLN A 123 2.53 17.03 0.75
CA GLN A 123 1.55 17.66 1.64
C GLN A 123 0.86 16.66 2.57
N GLN A 124 0.27 15.59 2.01
CA GLN A 124 -0.45 14.60 2.81
C GLN A 124 0.48 13.85 3.77
N PHE A 125 1.71 13.54 3.33
CA PHE A 125 2.72 12.92 4.21
C PHE A 125 3.11 13.84 5.37
N VAL A 126 3.33 15.13 5.13
CA VAL A 126 3.66 16.09 6.20
C VAL A 126 2.50 16.22 7.18
N THR A 127 1.26 16.26 6.69
CA THR A 127 0.07 16.30 7.54
C THR A 127 -0.03 15.07 8.44
N ASP A 128 0.29 13.87 7.94
CA ASP A 128 0.26 12.63 8.73
C ASP A 128 1.22 12.62 9.93
N ILE A 129 2.36 13.33 9.82
CA ILE A 129 3.44 13.33 10.83
C ILE A 129 3.49 14.61 11.66
N SER A 130 2.57 15.55 11.42
CA SER A 130 2.44 16.81 12.17
C SER A 130 1.59 16.59 13.41
#